data_AF-A6Q6Y8-F1
#
_entry.id   AF-A6Q6Y8-F1
#
_cell.length_a   1.000
_cell.length_b   1.000
_cell.length_c   1.000
_cell.angle_alpha   90.00
_cell.angle_beta   90.00
_cell.angle_gamma   90.00
#
_symmetry.space_group_name_H-M   'P 1'
#
loop_
_entity.id
_entity.type
_entity.pdbx_description
1 polymer ?
#
loop_
_entity_poly.entity_id
_entity_poly.type
_entity_poly.pdbx_seq_one_letter_code
_entity_poly.pdbx_strand_id
1 'polypeptide(L)'
;MSFMKNLVSGTNFDPDSLNALQKVTLRAVVMSFLFYGLVAIEGMIMRMVQVGPGAPIPDMFSHPDHYFSIMTVHPIVGIFGSTYQLVFGAFMFLVPYLTKKPLYSVKLANYVWLLITVGTALAWIAAFVWQYAPLYTLYWPLPADTAQFQVTGGIVFIIGVALIMIGTLGFIYNIYATIFARVGVHKDKTTKELLISGFGIDGMLNLWHKLTGRPPYSKEPALALPVVAIFRGTVDTFLDAIVILSAGILVLVYLIFDASGNPLSVASVDALLYKNYFWWGLDLVADGLVLIYVAGSWYLLATLITGQKLFMENVARAALMLELLVSWMVWSHHLLADQGQPEMMKLVSGEMVTAFELLTQGLALFITLVTLWKARPLKMTFELKYLLGGLVGFGLAVPAAIIQADMGMNRVLHNTQWIIGAHVHIALIVGLYMTLYSAVYVLWPIVTNNTKLYSHKLSSAHFWLHLIGGIGMGAFMGMAGLDGMLRRHLYVNGEFDTWMILAAICGSMLLIAWALFLLNIIMSVGLKGLIGIFMPAKDPTASYGIDQEIEPADDPAFAQ
;
A
#
# COMPACT_ATOMS: atom_id res chain seq x y z
N MET A 1 -29.45 -7.13 21.92
CA MET A 1 -28.80 -8.46 21.92
C MET A 1 -27.68 -8.44 22.96
N SER A 2 -27.43 -9.56 23.64
CA SER A 2 -26.32 -9.64 24.62
C SER A 2 -24.97 -9.47 23.92
N PHE A 3 -24.05 -8.71 24.52
CA PHE A 3 -22.69 -8.50 24.02
C PHE A 3 -21.99 -9.83 23.66
N MET A 4 -22.10 -10.83 24.54
CA MET A 4 -21.52 -12.16 24.33
C MET A 4 -22.09 -12.88 23.10
N LYS A 5 -23.37 -12.66 22.77
CA LYS A 5 -23.98 -13.24 21.58
C LYS A 5 -23.32 -12.69 20.31
N ASN A 6 -23.15 -11.37 20.23
CA ASN A 6 -22.53 -10.74 19.06
C ASN A 6 -21.04 -11.05 18.96
N LEU A 7 -20.34 -11.17 20.10
CA LEU A 7 -18.93 -11.59 20.09
C LEU A 7 -18.76 -13.00 19.49
N VAL A 8 -19.62 -13.94 19.87
CA VAL A 8 -19.52 -15.33 19.39
C VAL A 8 -20.05 -15.48 17.96
N SER A 9 -21.23 -14.94 17.69
CA SER A 9 -22.01 -15.23 16.47
C SER A 9 -22.15 -14.05 15.50
N GLY A 10 -21.62 -12.86 15.84
CA GLY A 10 -21.76 -11.67 15.00
C GLY A 10 -23.18 -11.11 15.01
N THR A 11 -23.48 -10.26 14.04
CA THR A 11 -24.81 -9.70 13.81
C THR A 11 -25.67 -10.66 12.98
N ASN A 12 -25.40 -10.74 11.68
CA ASN A 12 -26.08 -11.60 10.71
C ASN A 12 -25.09 -12.18 9.67
N PHE A 13 -23.80 -12.21 9.98
CA PHE A 13 -22.77 -12.75 9.11
C PHE A 13 -22.85 -14.28 9.04
N ASP A 14 -22.89 -14.82 7.82
CA ASP A 14 -22.84 -16.26 7.58
C ASP A 14 -21.63 -16.60 6.69
N PRO A 15 -20.55 -17.19 7.26
CA PRO A 15 -19.36 -17.55 6.48
C PRO A 15 -19.61 -18.68 5.47
N ASP A 16 -20.66 -19.47 5.63
CA ASP A 16 -20.98 -20.57 4.71
C ASP A 16 -21.65 -20.08 3.43
N SER A 17 -22.24 -18.89 3.45
CA SER A 17 -22.83 -18.22 2.28
C SER A 17 -21.80 -17.60 1.33
N LEU A 18 -20.53 -17.54 1.75
CA LEU A 18 -19.46 -16.90 1.00
C LEU A 18 -18.85 -17.85 -0.02
N ASN A 19 -18.68 -17.36 -1.24
CA ASN A 19 -17.96 -18.08 -2.29
C ASN A 19 -16.43 -17.99 -2.13
N ALA A 20 -15.70 -18.73 -2.95
CA ALA A 20 -14.26 -18.84 -2.87
C ALA A 20 -13.54 -17.50 -3.07
N LEU A 21 -14.04 -16.64 -3.98
CA LEU A 21 -13.52 -15.29 -4.22
C LEU A 21 -13.70 -14.38 -2.99
N GLN A 22 -14.88 -14.37 -2.39
CA GLN A 22 -15.15 -13.58 -1.18
C GLN A 22 -14.29 -14.05 -0.01
N LYS A 23 -14.18 -15.37 0.22
CA LYS A 23 -13.35 -15.91 1.32
C LYS A 23 -11.89 -15.55 1.17
N VAL A 24 -11.28 -15.74 -0.01
CA VAL A 24 -9.86 -15.42 -0.20
C VAL A 24 -9.58 -13.92 -0.02
N THR A 25 -10.51 -13.06 -0.48
CA THR A 25 -10.45 -11.61 -0.26
C THR A 25 -10.48 -11.28 1.23
N LEU A 26 -11.44 -11.84 1.97
CA LEU A 26 -11.58 -11.59 3.40
C LEU A 26 -10.39 -12.11 4.24
N ARG A 27 -9.75 -13.20 3.84
CA ARG A 27 -8.52 -13.70 4.49
C ARG A 27 -7.41 -12.66 4.42
N ALA A 28 -7.16 -12.10 3.24
CA ALA A 28 -6.17 -11.04 3.04
C ALA A 28 -6.54 -9.78 3.86
N VAL A 29 -7.82 -9.38 3.87
CA VAL A 29 -8.31 -8.25 4.68
C VAL A 29 -8.08 -8.45 6.17
N VAL A 30 -8.37 -9.65 6.70
CA VAL A 30 -8.14 -9.96 8.12
C VAL A 30 -6.65 -9.87 8.44
N MET A 31 -5.78 -10.50 7.64
CA MET A 31 -4.33 -10.46 7.87
C MET A 31 -3.78 -9.04 7.79
N SER A 32 -4.28 -8.24 6.84
CA SER A 32 -3.91 -6.83 6.73
C SER A 32 -4.12 -6.08 8.04
N PHE A 33 -5.32 -6.17 8.64
CA PHE A 33 -5.64 -5.42 9.85
C PHE A 33 -4.94 -5.94 11.10
N LEU A 34 -4.54 -7.21 11.13
CA LEU A 34 -3.69 -7.75 12.18
C LEU A 34 -2.27 -7.17 12.09
N PHE A 35 -1.67 -7.12 10.90
CA PHE A 35 -0.37 -6.49 10.69
C PHE A 35 -0.40 -4.97 10.91
N TYR A 36 -1.49 -4.29 10.54
CA TYR A 36 -1.69 -2.87 10.90
C TYR A 36 -1.66 -2.66 12.42
N GLY A 37 -2.31 -3.56 13.17
CA GLY A 37 -2.29 -3.56 14.62
C GLY A 37 -0.90 -3.72 15.21
N LEU A 38 -0.12 -4.67 14.66
CA LEU A 38 1.26 -4.88 15.07
C LEU A 38 2.10 -3.60 14.89
N VAL A 39 2.04 -2.96 13.71
CA VAL A 39 2.79 -1.72 13.49
C VAL A 39 2.25 -0.54 14.28
N ALA A 40 0.95 -0.47 14.59
CA ALA A 40 0.42 0.55 15.47
C ALA A 40 0.98 0.43 16.89
N ILE A 41 1.12 -0.81 17.39
CA ILE A 41 1.73 -1.10 18.70
C ILE A 41 3.22 -0.77 18.68
N GLU A 42 3.96 -1.28 17.70
CA GLU A 42 5.40 -1.05 17.56
C GLU A 42 5.76 0.42 17.30
N GLY A 43 4.94 1.10 16.51
CA GLY A 43 5.03 2.53 16.29
C GLY A 43 4.92 3.29 17.61
N MET A 44 3.97 2.90 18.47
CA MET A 44 3.84 3.48 19.80
C MET A 44 5.00 3.14 20.73
N ILE A 45 5.56 1.92 20.69
CA ILE A 45 6.78 1.59 21.42
C ILE A 45 7.91 2.55 21.01
N MET A 46 8.15 2.71 19.70
CA MET A 46 9.16 3.66 19.20
C MET A 46 8.86 5.11 19.60
N ARG A 47 7.59 5.54 19.61
CA ARG A 47 7.23 6.89 20.05
C ARG A 47 7.55 7.09 21.53
N MET A 48 7.22 6.11 22.37
CA MET A 48 7.49 6.18 23.81
C MET A 48 9.00 6.23 24.10
N VAL A 49 9.82 5.48 23.35
CA VAL A 49 11.29 5.60 23.42
C VAL A 49 11.74 7.04 23.14
N GLN A 50 11.16 7.69 22.12
CA GLN A 50 11.51 9.05 21.73
C GLN A 50 10.99 10.16 22.65
N VAL A 51 10.01 9.85 23.51
CA VAL A 51 9.59 10.76 24.59
C VAL A 51 10.58 10.72 25.77
N GLY A 52 11.43 9.68 25.85
CA GLY A 52 12.52 9.62 26.81
C GLY A 52 12.04 9.78 28.27
N PRO A 53 12.66 10.68 29.07
CA PRO A 53 12.29 10.89 30.48
C PRO A 53 10.84 11.34 30.69
N GLY A 54 10.20 11.94 29.69
CA GLY A 54 8.81 12.40 29.77
C GLY A 54 7.78 11.27 29.87
N ALA A 55 8.16 10.04 29.49
CA ALA A 55 7.32 8.85 29.56
C ALA A 55 8.19 7.59 29.64
N PRO A 56 8.80 7.31 30.81
CA PRO A 56 9.77 6.24 30.95
C PRO A 56 9.10 4.89 30.70
N ILE A 57 9.71 4.11 29.81
CA ILE A 57 9.35 2.71 29.54
C ILE A 57 10.37 1.78 30.21
N PRO A 58 10.01 0.51 30.49
CA PRO A 58 10.97 -0.45 31.01
C PRO A 58 12.21 -0.55 30.13
N ASP A 59 13.40 -0.66 30.73
CA ASP A 59 14.69 -0.62 30.04
C ASP A 59 14.81 -1.61 28.86
N MET A 60 14.10 -2.74 28.92
CA MET A 60 14.03 -3.72 27.82
C MET A 60 13.46 -3.15 26.51
N PHE A 61 12.68 -2.07 26.58
CA PHE A 61 12.07 -1.41 25.42
C PHE A 61 12.86 -0.17 24.95
N SER A 62 13.80 0.33 25.74
CA SER A 62 14.60 1.52 25.41
C SER A 62 15.98 1.18 24.85
N HIS A 63 16.34 -0.10 24.75
CA HIS A 63 17.63 -0.53 24.20
C HIS A 63 17.75 -0.16 22.70
N PRO A 64 18.88 0.42 22.24
CA PRO A 64 19.06 0.81 20.84
C PRO A 64 18.80 -0.31 19.85
N ASP A 65 19.32 -1.51 20.11
CA ASP A 65 19.14 -2.67 19.23
C ASP A 65 17.66 -3.00 18.99
N HIS A 66 16.83 -2.92 20.05
CA HIS A 66 15.39 -3.14 19.96
C HIS A 66 14.69 -2.02 19.19
N TYR A 67 15.06 -0.76 19.45
CA TYR A 67 14.50 0.37 18.74
C TYR A 67 14.78 0.31 17.22
N PHE A 68 16.03 0.00 16.83
CA PHE A 68 16.43 -0.07 15.44
C PHE A 68 15.93 -1.34 14.73
N SER A 69 15.79 -2.46 15.44
CA SER A 69 15.19 -3.68 14.90
C SER A 69 13.71 -3.45 14.59
N ILE A 70 12.93 -2.86 15.51
CA ILE A 70 11.55 -2.44 15.24
C ILE A 70 11.52 -1.47 14.05
N MET A 71 12.36 -0.44 14.05
CA MET A 71 12.40 0.55 12.97
C MET A 71 12.68 -0.08 11.59
N THR A 72 13.44 -1.17 11.56
CA THR A 72 13.76 -1.90 10.33
C THR A 72 12.53 -2.59 9.76
N VAL A 73 11.75 -3.30 10.60
CA VAL A 73 10.61 -4.10 10.14
C VAL A 73 9.29 -3.34 10.13
N HIS A 74 9.14 -2.28 10.90
CA HIS A 74 7.92 -1.47 10.98
C HIS A 74 7.36 -1.08 9.59
N PRO A 75 8.15 -0.48 8.66
CA PRO A 75 7.65 -0.19 7.32
C PRO A 75 7.43 -1.45 6.47
N ILE A 76 8.19 -2.53 6.68
CA ILE A 76 8.00 -3.80 5.96
C ILE A 76 6.64 -4.41 6.32
N VAL A 77 6.33 -4.48 7.61
CA VAL A 77 5.05 -4.97 8.12
C VAL A 77 3.91 -4.03 7.74
N GLY A 78 4.13 -2.71 7.79
CA GLY A 78 3.09 -1.72 7.49
C GLY A 78 2.71 -1.68 6.01
N ILE A 79 3.71 -1.66 5.12
CA ILE A 79 3.49 -1.56 3.67
C ILE A 79 3.19 -2.94 3.08
N PHE A 80 4.08 -3.91 3.25
CA PHE A 80 3.93 -5.22 2.61
C PHE A 80 3.01 -6.15 3.41
N GLY A 81 3.14 -6.15 4.74
CA GLY A 81 2.29 -7.00 5.59
C GLY A 81 0.83 -6.54 5.61
N SER A 82 0.60 -5.23 5.67
CA SER A 82 -0.74 -4.68 5.81
C SER A 82 -1.29 -4.11 4.51
N THR A 83 -0.69 -3.05 3.98
CA THR A 83 -1.24 -2.36 2.81
C THR A 83 -1.31 -3.24 1.55
N TYR A 84 -0.26 -3.98 1.22
CA TYR A 84 -0.27 -4.92 0.07
C TYR A 84 -1.36 -5.98 0.23
N GLN A 85 -1.51 -6.59 1.40
CA GLN A 85 -2.58 -7.56 1.64
C GLN A 85 -3.96 -6.96 1.35
N LEU A 86 -4.22 -5.76 1.85
CA LEU A 86 -5.51 -5.10 1.67
C LEU A 86 -5.76 -4.75 0.20
N VAL A 87 -4.77 -4.15 -0.46
CA VAL A 87 -4.85 -3.72 -1.86
C VAL A 87 -4.94 -4.92 -2.79
N PHE A 88 -4.08 -5.92 -2.64
CA PHE A 88 -4.08 -7.12 -3.49
C PHE A 88 -5.37 -7.92 -3.30
N GLY A 89 -5.82 -8.08 -2.05
CA GLY A 89 -7.12 -8.68 -1.76
C GLY A 89 -8.27 -7.93 -2.45
N ALA A 90 -8.30 -6.60 -2.30
CA ALA A 90 -9.32 -5.77 -2.93
C ALA A 90 -9.28 -5.83 -4.46
N PHE A 91 -8.10 -5.84 -5.08
CA PHE A 91 -7.96 -5.87 -6.54
C PHE A 91 -8.24 -7.25 -7.13
N MET A 92 -7.85 -8.33 -6.45
CA MET A 92 -8.26 -9.68 -6.83
C MET A 92 -9.78 -9.87 -6.73
N PHE A 93 -10.50 -9.05 -5.96
CA PHE A 93 -11.96 -9.01 -5.97
C PHE A 93 -12.52 -8.07 -7.05
N LEU A 94 -12.01 -6.83 -7.10
CA LEU A 94 -12.52 -5.76 -7.96
C LEU A 94 -12.30 -6.01 -9.44
N VAL A 95 -11.17 -6.60 -9.85
CA VAL A 95 -10.92 -6.88 -11.27
C VAL A 95 -11.96 -7.87 -11.82
N PRO A 96 -12.19 -9.05 -11.20
CA PRO A 96 -13.30 -9.94 -11.55
C PRO A 96 -14.67 -9.24 -11.57
N TYR A 97 -14.97 -8.46 -10.52
CA TYR A 97 -16.24 -7.75 -10.35
C TYR A 97 -16.49 -6.74 -11.47
N LEU A 98 -15.50 -5.90 -11.78
CA LEU A 98 -15.61 -4.83 -12.78
C LEU A 98 -15.55 -5.36 -14.21
N THR A 99 -14.76 -6.40 -14.46
CA THR A 99 -14.65 -7.00 -15.79
C THR A 99 -15.72 -8.03 -16.08
N LYS A 100 -16.53 -8.40 -15.08
CA LYS A 100 -17.50 -9.50 -15.15
C LYS A 100 -16.85 -10.78 -15.66
N LYS A 101 -15.74 -11.16 -15.04
CA LYS A 101 -15.00 -12.40 -15.31
C LYS A 101 -14.72 -13.15 -14.01
N PRO A 102 -14.56 -14.47 -14.02
CA PRO A 102 -13.97 -15.17 -12.90
C PRO A 102 -12.50 -14.76 -12.71
N LEU A 103 -12.05 -14.70 -11.46
CA LEU A 103 -10.63 -14.60 -11.15
C LEU A 103 -9.90 -15.82 -11.73
N TYR A 104 -8.74 -15.59 -12.35
CA TYR A 104 -7.97 -16.64 -13.01
C TYR A 104 -7.68 -17.83 -12.08
N SER A 105 -7.23 -17.59 -10.85
CA SER A 105 -7.02 -18.67 -9.88
C SER A 105 -7.21 -18.24 -8.43
N VAL A 106 -8.23 -18.80 -7.78
CA VAL A 106 -8.43 -18.66 -6.32
C VAL A 106 -7.35 -19.42 -5.54
N LYS A 107 -6.84 -20.53 -6.10
CA LYS A 107 -5.72 -21.27 -5.48
C LYS A 107 -4.47 -20.38 -5.43
N LEU A 108 -4.14 -19.71 -6.52
CA LEU A 108 -3.02 -18.76 -6.55
C LEU A 108 -3.27 -17.59 -5.60
N ALA A 109 -4.48 -17.02 -5.56
CA ALA A 109 -4.82 -15.99 -4.59
C ALA A 109 -4.61 -16.43 -3.13
N ASN A 110 -4.84 -17.71 -2.82
CA ASN A 110 -4.51 -18.24 -1.49
C ASN A 110 -3.00 -18.30 -1.22
N TYR A 111 -2.20 -18.69 -2.21
CA TYR A 111 -0.74 -18.63 -2.08
C TYR A 111 -0.25 -17.20 -1.90
N VAL A 112 -0.82 -16.22 -2.62
CA VAL A 112 -0.42 -14.81 -2.50
C VAL A 112 -0.52 -14.31 -1.07
N TRP A 113 -1.71 -14.40 -0.44
CA TRP A 113 -1.88 -13.87 0.92
C TRP A 113 -1.05 -14.68 1.94
N LEU A 114 -0.87 -15.99 1.73
CA LEU A 114 -0.05 -16.83 2.60
C LEU A 114 1.44 -16.45 2.51
N LEU A 115 1.98 -16.30 1.30
CA LEU A 115 3.38 -15.95 1.07
C LEU A 115 3.71 -14.57 1.64
N ILE A 116 2.83 -13.58 1.44
CA ILE A 116 3.01 -12.25 2.03
C ILE A 116 2.93 -12.32 3.55
N THR A 117 1.98 -13.08 4.12
CA THR A 117 1.85 -13.25 5.58
C THR A 117 3.08 -13.91 6.18
N VAL A 118 3.50 -15.05 5.63
CA VAL A 118 4.65 -15.81 6.14
C VAL A 118 5.93 -15.00 5.93
N GLY A 119 6.11 -14.38 4.77
CA GLY A 119 7.27 -13.54 4.48
C GLY A 119 7.39 -12.35 5.43
N THR A 120 6.28 -11.66 5.68
CA THR A 120 6.21 -10.57 6.68
C THR A 120 6.53 -11.07 8.08
N ALA A 121 5.97 -12.20 8.48
CA ALA A 121 6.24 -12.80 9.78
C ALA A 121 7.71 -13.19 9.93
N LEU A 122 8.35 -13.75 8.90
CA LEU A 122 9.78 -14.07 8.94
C LEU A 122 10.65 -12.81 9.05
N ALA A 123 10.35 -11.77 8.26
CA ALA A 123 11.07 -10.50 8.38
C ALA A 123 10.93 -9.90 9.79
N TRP A 124 9.73 -9.93 10.35
CA TRP A 124 9.47 -9.49 11.73
C TRP A 124 10.21 -10.35 12.76
N ILE A 125 10.18 -11.68 12.64
CA ILE A 125 10.91 -12.62 13.51
C ILE A 125 12.42 -12.37 13.44
N ALA A 126 12.96 -12.04 12.26
CA ALA A 126 14.37 -11.73 12.08
C ALA A 126 14.82 -10.55 12.97
N ALA A 127 14.02 -9.47 12.98
CA ALA A 127 14.25 -8.33 13.86
C ALA A 127 13.98 -8.68 15.33
N PHE A 128 12.90 -9.38 15.63
CA PHE A 128 12.51 -9.68 17.01
C PHE A 128 13.49 -10.63 17.73
N VAL A 129 13.92 -11.70 17.07
CA VAL A 129 14.76 -12.75 17.69
C VAL A 129 16.24 -12.42 17.59
N TRP A 130 16.70 -11.96 16.42
CA TRP A 130 18.13 -11.72 16.16
C TRP A 130 18.52 -10.25 16.15
N GLN A 131 17.59 -9.33 16.38
CA GLN A 131 17.84 -7.89 16.37
C GLN A 131 18.48 -7.42 15.05
N TYR A 132 18.13 -8.08 13.94
CA TYR A 132 18.61 -7.73 12.62
C TYR A 132 18.07 -6.36 12.20
N ALA A 133 18.94 -5.36 12.06
CA ALA A 133 18.53 -3.96 11.98
C ALA A 133 19.25 -3.11 10.90
N PRO A 134 19.37 -3.55 9.64
CA PRO A 134 19.97 -2.74 8.56
C PRO A 134 19.09 -1.58 8.05
N LEU A 135 17.92 -1.36 8.67
CA LEU A 135 16.85 -0.47 8.22
C LEU A 135 16.17 -0.95 6.92
N TYR A 136 14.92 -0.54 6.72
CA TYR A 136 14.13 -0.93 5.54
C TYR A 136 14.73 -0.51 4.20
N THR A 137 15.60 0.50 4.22
CA THR A 137 16.29 1.00 3.03
C THR A 137 17.45 0.10 2.60
N LEU A 138 17.86 -0.87 3.43
CA LEU A 138 18.88 -1.87 3.13
C LEU A 138 20.13 -1.29 2.45
N TYR A 139 20.59 -0.13 2.90
CA TYR A 139 21.70 0.57 2.26
C TYR A 139 22.98 -0.23 2.40
N TRP A 140 23.61 -0.53 1.27
CA TRP A 140 24.89 -1.22 1.25
C TRP A 140 25.97 -0.40 1.99
N PRO A 141 26.81 -1.03 2.84
CA PRO A 141 26.95 -2.47 3.08
C PRO A 141 26.16 -3.02 4.27
N LEU A 142 25.32 -2.23 4.95
CA LEU A 142 24.65 -2.61 6.21
C LEU A 142 23.97 -3.99 6.19
N PRO A 143 23.17 -4.37 5.19
CA PRO A 143 22.51 -5.69 5.21
C PRO A 143 23.47 -6.87 5.01
N ALA A 144 24.72 -6.63 4.61
CA ALA A 144 25.76 -7.64 4.46
C ALA A 144 26.86 -7.53 5.54
N ASP A 145 26.71 -6.63 6.50
CA ASP A 145 27.68 -6.43 7.58
C ASP A 145 27.46 -7.46 8.70
N THR A 146 28.16 -8.58 8.57
CA THR A 146 28.11 -9.71 9.52
C THR A 146 28.93 -9.45 10.80
N ALA A 147 29.68 -8.35 10.87
CA ALA A 147 30.35 -7.93 12.10
C ALA A 147 29.37 -7.27 13.07
N GLN A 148 28.34 -6.58 12.54
CA GLN A 148 27.28 -5.95 13.34
C GLN A 148 26.07 -6.87 13.54
N PHE A 149 25.72 -7.66 12.52
CA PHE A 149 24.48 -8.40 12.51
C PHE A 149 24.69 -9.91 12.41
N GLN A 150 23.85 -10.66 13.13
CA GLN A 150 23.88 -12.12 13.05
C GLN A 150 23.43 -12.60 11.67
N VAL A 151 24.25 -13.45 11.04
CA VAL A 151 24.02 -14.02 9.71
C VAL A 151 22.66 -14.69 9.60
N THR A 152 22.28 -15.48 10.62
CA THR A 152 20.97 -16.16 10.67
C THR A 152 19.81 -15.17 10.60
N GLY A 153 19.90 -14.06 11.33
CA GLY A 153 18.89 -13.00 11.29
C GLY A 153 18.78 -12.39 9.89
N GLY A 154 19.91 -12.11 9.24
CA GLY A 154 19.93 -11.59 7.88
C GLY A 154 19.33 -12.57 6.86
N ILE A 155 19.66 -13.87 6.94
CA ILE A 155 19.11 -14.89 6.04
C ILE A 155 17.59 -15.00 6.21
N VAL A 156 17.11 -15.07 7.44
CA VAL A 156 15.66 -15.16 7.73
C VAL A 156 14.93 -13.91 7.23
N PHE A 157 15.51 -12.73 7.43
CA PHE A 157 14.95 -11.47 6.94
C PHE A 157 14.81 -11.47 5.41
N ILE A 158 15.88 -11.81 4.70
CA ILE A 158 15.91 -11.79 3.23
C ILE A 158 15.00 -12.87 2.64
N ILE A 159 14.92 -14.07 3.23
CA ILE A 159 13.94 -15.08 2.85
C ILE A 159 12.51 -14.53 3.05
N GLY A 160 12.26 -13.84 4.17
CA GLY A 160 10.99 -13.19 4.43
C GLY A 160 10.59 -12.21 3.34
N VAL A 161 11.48 -11.27 3.01
CA VAL A 161 11.27 -10.30 1.92
C VAL A 161 11.09 -11.00 0.56
N ALA A 162 11.87 -12.04 0.27
CA ALA A 162 11.75 -12.78 -0.97
C ALA A 162 10.38 -13.48 -1.11
N LEU A 163 9.85 -14.06 -0.02
CA LEU A 163 8.51 -14.67 -0.02
C LEU A 163 7.42 -13.62 -0.29
N ILE A 164 7.55 -12.42 0.29
CA ILE A 164 6.63 -11.31 0.00
C ILE A 164 6.65 -11.01 -1.51
N MET A 165 7.84 -10.83 -2.10
CA MET A 165 7.97 -10.52 -3.53
C MET A 165 7.49 -11.65 -4.45
N ILE A 166 7.71 -12.91 -4.09
CA ILE A 166 7.15 -14.06 -4.84
C ILE A 166 5.62 -14.06 -4.75
N GLY A 167 5.05 -13.74 -3.58
CA GLY A 167 3.62 -13.49 -3.42
C GLY A 167 3.13 -12.36 -4.32
N THR A 168 3.86 -11.26 -4.40
CA THR A 168 3.60 -10.13 -5.29
C THR A 168 3.59 -10.54 -6.77
N LEU A 169 4.57 -11.33 -7.23
CA LEU A 169 4.58 -11.88 -8.59
C LEU A 169 3.39 -12.80 -8.85
N GLY A 170 2.98 -13.59 -7.87
CA GLY A 170 1.75 -14.39 -7.93
C GLY A 170 0.49 -13.53 -8.09
N PHE A 171 0.41 -12.40 -7.39
CA PHE A 171 -0.68 -11.43 -7.55
C PHE A 171 -0.70 -10.84 -8.96
N ILE A 172 0.45 -10.35 -9.45
CA ILE A 172 0.61 -9.76 -10.78
C ILE A 172 0.12 -10.72 -11.86
N TYR A 173 0.58 -11.98 -11.81
CA TYR A 173 0.17 -13.01 -12.75
C TYR A 173 -1.34 -13.25 -12.71
N ASN A 174 -1.92 -13.39 -11.50
CA ASN A 174 -3.36 -13.63 -11.34
C ASN A 174 -4.21 -12.49 -11.91
N ILE A 175 -3.81 -11.24 -11.68
CA ILE A 175 -4.50 -10.05 -12.20
C ILE A 175 -4.40 -9.99 -13.72
N TYR A 176 -3.21 -10.07 -14.30
CA TYR A 176 -3.06 -9.98 -15.75
C TYR A 176 -3.71 -11.15 -16.48
N ALA A 177 -3.59 -12.37 -15.96
CA ALA A 177 -4.29 -13.52 -16.54
C ALA A 177 -5.82 -13.32 -16.53
N THR A 178 -6.38 -12.72 -15.47
CA THR A 178 -7.81 -12.35 -15.40
C THR A 178 -8.18 -11.27 -16.42
N ILE A 179 -7.37 -10.22 -16.55
CA ILE A 179 -7.63 -9.12 -17.49
C ILE A 179 -7.58 -9.62 -18.94
N PHE A 180 -6.55 -10.40 -19.28
CA PHE A 180 -6.33 -10.91 -20.64
C PHE A 180 -7.17 -12.13 -21.02
N ALA A 181 -7.88 -12.75 -20.07
CA ALA A 181 -8.83 -13.82 -20.38
C ALA A 181 -9.92 -13.30 -21.35
N ARG A 182 -9.98 -13.84 -22.57
CA ARG A 182 -10.94 -13.42 -23.60
C ARG A 182 -12.28 -14.14 -23.44
N VAL A 183 -12.96 -13.85 -22.34
CA VAL A 183 -14.26 -14.43 -21.96
C VAL A 183 -15.29 -13.34 -21.67
N GLY A 184 -16.57 -13.69 -21.70
CA GLY A 184 -17.69 -12.79 -21.44
C GLY A 184 -17.64 -11.52 -22.30
N VAL A 185 -17.71 -10.36 -21.65
CA VAL A 185 -17.70 -9.02 -22.31
C VAL A 185 -16.43 -8.72 -23.11
N HIS A 186 -15.35 -9.49 -22.94
CA HIS A 186 -14.09 -9.34 -23.66
C HIS A 186 -13.80 -10.49 -24.64
N LYS A 187 -14.79 -11.34 -24.96
CA LYS A 187 -14.64 -12.47 -25.89
C LYS A 187 -14.10 -12.05 -27.26
N ASP A 188 -14.64 -10.97 -27.81
CA ASP A 188 -14.27 -10.46 -29.14
C ASP A 188 -13.13 -9.44 -29.12
N LYS A 189 -12.51 -9.20 -27.96
CA LYS A 189 -11.40 -8.25 -27.82
C LYS A 189 -10.07 -8.93 -28.08
N THR A 190 -9.20 -8.24 -28.81
CA THR A 190 -7.82 -8.66 -29.02
C THR A 190 -6.94 -8.29 -27.83
N THR A 191 -5.84 -9.03 -27.63
CA THR A 191 -4.82 -8.67 -26.63
C THR A 191 -4.28 -7.26 -26.85
N LYS A 192 -4.14 -6.84 -28.12
CA LYS A 192 -3.71 -5.49 -28.48
C LYS A 192 -4.66 -4.42 -27.97
N GLU A 193 -5.97 -4.60 -28.13
CA GLU A 193 -6.97 -3.65 -27.62
C GLU A 193 -6.95 -3.57 -26.09
N LEU A 194 -6.81 -4.71 -25.41
CA LEU A 194 -6.71 -4.75 -23.95
C LEU A 194 -5.42 -4.07 -23.46
N LEU A 195 -4.29 -4.23 -24.15
CA LEU A 195 -3.05 -3.51 -23.85
C LEU A 195 -3.20 -2.00 -24.07
N ILE A 196 -3.75 -1.58 -25.21
CA ILE A 196 -3.96 -0.15 -25.51
C ILE A 196 -4.83 0.50 -24.43
N SER A 197 -5.90 -0.17 -24.01
CA SER A 197 -6.77 0.36 -22.96
C SER A 197 -6.13 0.26 -21.57
N GLY A 198 -5.44 -0.84 -21.26
CA GLY A 198 -4.79 -1.10 -19.98
C GLY A 198 -3.65 -0.12 -19.67
N PHE A 199 -2.93 0.33 -20.69
CA PHE A 199 -1.94 1.40 -20.56
C PHE A 199 -2.54 2.81 -20.63
N GLY A 200 -3.85 2.98 -20.86
CA GLY A 200 -4.48 4.30 -21.01
C GLY A 200 -4.11 5.04 -22.31
N ILE A 201 -3.56 4.33 -23.30
CA ILE A 201 -3.16 4.89 -24.61
C ILE A 201 -4.39 5.39 -25.37
N ASP A 202 -5.53 4.72 -25.24
CA ASP A 202 -6.81 5.17 -25.79
C ASP A 202 -7.21 6.57 -25.29
N GLY A 203 -6.92 6.91 -24.03
CA GLY A 203 -7.09 8.24 -23.46
C GLY A 203 -6.23 9.28 -24.17
N MET A 204 -4.93 9.00 -24.36
CA MET A 204 -4.02 9.90 -25.09
C MET A 204 -4.45 10.09 -26.55
N LEU A 205 -4.82 9.01 -27.24
CA LEU A 205 -5.30 9.05 -28.62
C LEU A 205 -6.61 9.84 -28.74
N ASN A 206 -7.53 9.70 -27.79
CA ASN A 206 -8.75 10.50 -27.73
C ASN A 206 -8.47 12.00 -27.55
N LEU A 207 -7.49 12.36 -26.71
CA LEU A 207 -7.08 13.75 -26.56
C LEU A 207 -6.44 14.30 -27.85
N TRP A 208 -5.54 13.53 -28.47
CA TRP A 208 -4.93 13.89 -29.75
C TRP A 208 -5.97 14.06 -30.86
N HIS A 209 -6.93 13.15 -30.96
CA HIS A 209 -8.01 13.22 -31.95
C HIS A 209 -8.87 14.47 -31.73
N LYS A 210 -9.18 14.80 -30.48
CA LYS A 210 -9.89 16.04 -30.13
C LYS A 210 -9.12 17.29 -30.57
N LEU A 211 -7.80 17.33 -30.32
CA LEU A 211 -6.94 18.46 -30.70
C LEU A 211 -6.79 18.59 -32.23
N THR A 212 -6.84 17.48 -32.96
CA THR A 212 -6.68 17.43 -34.42
C THR A 212 -8.00 17.45 -35.20
N GLY A 213 -9.14 17.63 -34.53
CA GLY A 213 -10.47 17.65 -35.15
C GLY A 213 -10.93 16.30 -35.71
N ARG A 214 -10.28 15.19 -35.32
CA ARG A 214 -10.63 13.83 -35.74
C ARG A 214 -11.73 13.23 -34.86
N PRO A 215 -12.52 12.28 -35.36
CA PRO A 215 -13.46 11.53 -34.52
C PRO A 215 -12.70 10.79 -33.39
N PRO A 216 -13.29 10.62 -32.20
CA PRO A 216 -12.62 9.97 -31.07
C PRO A 216 -12.16 8.56 -31.44
N TYR A 217 -10.93 8.21 -31.03
CA TYR A 217 -10.33 6.89 -31.27
C TYR A 217 -11.16 5.76 -30.66
N SER A 218 -11.62 5.95 -29.41
CA SER A 218 -12.55 5.02 -28.76
C SER A 218 -13.61 5.77 -27.97
N LYS A 219 -14.89 5.45 -28.24
CA LYS A 219 -16.03 5.94 -27.45
C LYS A 219 -16.28 5.11 -26.20
N GLU A 220 -16.00 3.80 -26.30
CA GLU A 220 -16.14 2.82 -25.23
C GLU A 220 -14.79 2.07 -25.09
N PRO A 221 -13.91 2.57 -24.21
CA PRO A 221 -12.66 1.89 -23.85
C PRO A 221 -12.87 0.43 -23.50
N ALA A 222 -11.93 -0.44 -23.90
CA ALA A 222 -12.04 -1.87 -23.61
C ALA A 222 -12.00 -2.17 -22.11
N LEU A 223 -11.26 -1.38 -21.32
CA LEU A 223 -11.20 -1.53 -19.87
C LEU A 223 -11.79 -0.30 -19.17
N ALA A 224 -12.52 -0.54 -18.08
CA ALA A 224 -12.96 0.53 -17.19
C ALA A 224 -11.75 1.21 -16.56
N LEU A 225 -11.81 2.53 -16.34
CA LEU A 225 -10.68 3.32 -15.82
C LEU A 225 -10.09 2.75 -14.50
N PRO A 226 -10.89 2.26 -13.53
CA PRO A 226 -10.31 1.62 -12.34
C PRO A 226 -9.45 0.40 -12.68
N VAL A 227 -9.85 -0.40 -13.68
CA VAL A 227 -9.06 -1.55 -14.16
C VAL A 227 -7.79 -1.07 -14.87
N VAL A 228 -7.82 0.08 -15.56
CA VAL A 228 -6.62 0.72 -16.13
C VAL A 228 -5.64 1.13 -15.05
N ALA A 229 -6.12 1.75 -13.96
CA ALA A 229 -5.26 2.13 -12.84
C ALA A 229 -4.64 0.90 -12.14
N ILE A 230 -5.42 -0.16 -11.94
CA ILE A 230 -4.91 -1.44 -11.42
C ILE A 230 -3.89 -2.03 -12.38
N PHE A 231 -4.18 -2.06 -13.69
CA PHE A 231 -3.27 -2.57 -14.71
C PHE A 231 -1.93 -1.84 -14.68
N ARG A 232 -1.97 -0.50 -14.67
CA ARG A 232 -0.80 0.38 -14.68
C ARG A 232 0.03 0.20 -13.40
N GLY A 233 -0.54 0.34 -12.22
CA GLY A 233 0.24 0.19 -10.98
C GLY A 233 0.78 -1.23 -10.77
N THR A 234 0.18 -2.23 -11.41
CA THR A 234 0.71 -3.62 -11.43
C THR A 234 2.03 -3.71 -12.22
N VAL A 235 2.27 -2.82 -13.20
CA VAL A 235 3.56 -2.74 -13.90
C VAL A 235 4.65 -2.26 -12.95
N ASP A 236 4.41 -1.18 -12.21
CA ASP A 236 5.36 -0.65 -11.22
C ASP A 236 5.64 -1.67 -10.13
N THR A 237 4.60 -2.34 -9.64
CA THR A 237 4.71 -3.42 -8.65
C THR A 237 5.54 -4.60 -9.17
N PHE A 238 5.50 -4.89 -10.48
CA PHE A 238 6.33 -5.92 -11.10
C PHE A 238 7.80 -5.53 -11.16
N LEU A 239 8.09 -4.29 -11.57
CA LEU A 239 9.47 -3.77 -11.64
C LEU A 239 10.09 -3.70 -10.24
N ASP A 240 9.33 -3.21 -9.25
CA ASP A 240 9.73 -3.23 -7.84
C ASP A 240 10.08 -4.65 -7.36
N ALA A 241 9.19 -5.62 -7.59
CA ALA A 241 9.43 -7.00 -7.16
C ALA A 241 10.73 -7.59 -7.75
N ILE A 242 11.07 -7.25 -8.99
CA ILE A 242 12.35 -7.67 -9.60
C ILE A 242 13.54 -7.05 -8.87
N VAL A 243 13.49 -5.75 -8.60
CA VAL A 243 14.59 -5.02 -7.95
C VAL A 243 14.80 -5.47 -6.51
N ILE A 244 13.73 -5.61 -5.73
CA ILE A 244 13.83 -6.06 -4.35
C ILE A 244 14.32 -7.51 -4.30
N LEU A 245 13.86 -8.39 -5.20
CA LEU A 245 14.36 -9.78 -5.26
C LEU A 245 15.83 -9.85 -5.63
N SER A 246 16.29 -9.11 -6.63
CA SER A 246 17.70 -9.14 -7.03
C SER A 246 18.62 -8.54 -5.96
N ALA A 247 18.20 -7.45 -5.29
CA ALA A 247 18.91 -6.90 -4.14
C ALA A 247 18.94 -7.90 -2.96
N GLY A 248 17.82 -8.59 -2.71
CA GLY A 248 17.75 -9.67 -1.73
C GLY A 248 18.70 -10.82 -2.05
N ILE A 249 18.72 -11.28 -3.31
CA ILE A 249 19.64 -12.33 -3.77
C ILE A 249 21.10 -11.91 -3.55
N LEU A 250 21.45 -10.67 -3.87
CA LEU A 250 22.79 -10.14 -3.64
C LEU A 250 23.17 -10.24 -2.15
N VAL A 251 22.32 -9.75 -1.25
CA VAL A 251 22.55 -9.84 0.20
C VAL A 251 22.67 -11.30 0.65
N LEU A 252 21.77 -12.17 0.18
CA LEU A 252 21.76 -13.58 0.53
C LEU A 252 23.06 -14.29 0.13
N VAL A 253 23.61 -13.98 -1.04
CA VAL A 253 24.92 -14.52 -1.48
C VAL A 253 26.00 -14.14 -0.48
N TYR A 254 26.08 -12.89 -0.05
CA TYR A 254 27.08 -12.45 0.94
C TYR A 254 26.93 -13.19 2.27
N LEU A 255 25.70 -13.30 2.78
CA LEU A 255 25.41 -13.99 4.04
C LEU A 255 25.72 -15.50 3.97
N ILE A 256 25.46 -16.16 2.84
CA ILE A 256 25.80 -17.58 2.64
C ILE A 256 27.31 -17.79 2.59
N PHE A 257 28.05 -16.91 1.90
CA PHE A 257 29.50 -17.01 1.82
C PHE A 257 30.16 -16.79 3.18
N ASP A 258 29.67 -15.83 3.96
CA ASP A 258 30.09 -15.63 5.35
C ASP A 258 29.79 -16.87 6.21
N ALA A 259 28.57 -17.42 6.14
CA ALA A 259 28.20 -18.67 6.83
C ALA A 259 29.07 -19.88 6.44
N SER A 260 29.62 -19.89 5.22
CA SER A 260 30.52 -20.94 4.73
C SER A 260 31.98 -20.79 5.20
N GLY A 261 32.29 -19.72 5.94
CA GLY A 261 33.65 -19.38 6.36
C GLY A 261 34.51 -18.70 5.29
N ASN A 262 33.89 -18.23 4.20
CA ASN A 262 34.57 -17.56 3.08
C ASN A 262 33.93 -16.19 2.79
N PRO A 263 34.01 -15.22 3.72
CA PRO A 263 33.30 -13.94 3.58
C PRO A 263 33.77 -13.16 2.34
N LEU A 264 32.80 -12.64 1.58
CA LEU A 264 33.06 -11.76 0.44
C LEU A 264 33.34 -10.34 0.92
N SER A 265 34.18 -9.61 0.19
CA SER A 265 34.42 -8.19 0.51
C SER A 265 33.21 -7.35 0.11
N VAL A 266 32.56 -6.72 1.09
CA VAL A 266 31.46 -5.77 0.85
C VAL A 266 31.89 -4.56 0.02
N ALA A 267 33.19 -4.25 -0.04
CA ALA A 267 33.74 -3.20 -0.90
C ALA A 267 33.66 -3.53 -2.40
N SER A 268 33.34 -4.76 -2.78
CA SER A 268 33.19 -5.15 -4.19
C SER A 268 31.90 -4.67 -4.85
N VAL A 269 30.94 -4.16 -4.07
CA VAL A 269 29.72 -3.50 -4.56
C VAL A 269 29.83 -2.00 -4.30
N ASP A 270 29.68 -1.21 -5.37
CA ASP A 270 29.61 0.25 -5.23
C ASP A 270 28.30 0.64 -4.52
N ALA A 271 28.44 1.29 -3.37
CA ALA A 271 27.31 1.62 -2.51
C ALA A 271 26.36 2.65 -3.15
N LEU A 272 26.87 3.56 -3.98
CA LEU A 272 26.07 4.57 -4.67
C LEU A 272 25.25 3.94 -5.80
N LEU A 273 25.86 3.03 -6.56
CA LEU A 273 25.20 2.25 -7.60
C LEU A 273 24.11 1.36 -7.02
N TYR A 274 24.41 0.63 -5.94
CA TYR A 274 23.41 -0.18 -5.23
C TYR A 274 22.25 0.70 -4.77
N LYS A 275 22.55 1.86 -4.16
CA LYS A 275 21.53 2.77 -3.66
C LYS A 275 20.63 3.29 -4.79
N ASN A 276 21.20 3.68 -5.94
CA ASN A 276 20.43 4.05 -7.13
C ASN A 276 19.52 2.92 -7.62
N TYR A 277 20.06 1.71 -7.75
CA TYR A 277 19.30 0.54 -8.20
C TYR A 277 18.15 0.22 -7.24
N PHE A 278 18.43 0.23 -5.94
CA PHE A 278 17.46 -0.07 -4.91
C PHE A 278 16.33 0.96 -4.86
N TRP A 279 16.64 2.27 -4.93
CA TRP A 279 15.60 3.30 -4.98
C TRP A 279 14.83 3.31 -6.28
N TRP A 280 15.46 3.00 -7.41
CA TRP A 280 14.72 2.86 -8.67
C TRP A 280 13.60 1.81 -8.57
N GLY A 281 13.77 0.76 -7.77
CA GLY A 281 12.69 -0.19 -7.47
C GLY A 281 11.78 0.28 -6.34
N LEU A 282 12.36 0.60 -5.18
CA LEU A 282 11.59 0.90 -3.96
C LEU A 282 10.69 2.13 -4.12
N ASP A 283 11.09 3.11 -4.92
CA ASP A 283 10.25 4.28 -5.23
C ASP A 283 8.99 3.90 -5.99
N LEU A 284 9.06 2.87 -6.86
CA LEU A 284 7.90 2.33 -7.55
C LEU A 284 6.88 1.68 -6.61
N VAL A 285 7.25 1.37 -5.36
CA VAL A 285 6.27 1.03 -4.32
C VAL A 285 5.44 2.26 -3.98
N ALA A 286 6.07 3.42 -3.80
CA ALA A 286 5.34 4.67 -3.56
C ALA A 286 4.48 5.01 -4.78
N ASP A 287 5.04 4.97 -5.99
CA ASP A 287 4.32 5.37 -7.20
C ASP A 287 3.19 4.40 -7.52
N GLY A 288 3.51 3.11 -7.57
CA GLY A 288 2.58 2.01 -7.79
C GLY A 288 1.44 1.97 -6.77
N LEU A 289 1.79 1.77 -5.50
CA LEU A 289 0.84 1.52 -4.42
C LEU A 289 0.18 2.81 -3.90
N VAL A 290 0.98 3.84 -3.66
CA VAL A 290 0.54 5.04 -2.92
C VAL A 290 0.02 6.11 -3.86
N LEU A 291 0.54 6.24 -5.08
CA LEU A 291 0.05 7.22 -6.05
C LEU A 291 -1.05 6.64 -6.95
N ILE A 292 -0.73 5.75 -7.90
CA ILE A 292 -1.72 5.42 -8.95
C ILE A 292 -2.80 4.43 -8.50
N TYR A 293 -2.49 3.45 -7.65
CA TYR A 293 -3.54 2.63 -7.05
C TYR A 293 -4.52 3.46 -6.21
N VAL A 294 -4.04 4.48 -5.50
CA VAL A 294 -4.90 5.43 -4.78
C VAL A 294 -5.71 6.29 -5.73
N ALA A 295 -5.08 6.88 -6.76
CA ALA A 295 -5.80 7.70 -7.75
C ALA A 295 -6.90 6.90 -8.44
N GLY A 296 -6.59 5.67 -8.87
CA GLY A 296 -7.56 4.72 -9.41
C GLY A 296 -8.69 4.37 -8.44
N SER A 297 -8.34 4.16 -7.16
CA SER A 297 -9.31 3.92 -6.09
C SER A 297 -10.21 5.13 -5.86
N TRP A 298 -9.68 6.36 -5.87
CA TRP A 298 -10.49 7.57 -5.75
C TRP A 298 -11.50 7.72 -6.89
N TYR A 299 -11.05 7.49 -8.13
CA TYR A 299 -11.96 7.49 -9.27
C TYR A 299 -13.07 6.46 -9.11
N LEU A 300 -12.71 5.23 -8.73
CA LEU A 300 -13.68 4.17 -8.50
C LEU A 300 -14.64 4.51 -7.36
N LEU A 301 -14.13 4.86 -6.19
CA LEU A 301 -14.91 5.15 -4.99
C LEU A 301 -15.85 6.33 -5.24
N ALA A 302 -15.39 7.40 -5.90
CA ALA A 302 -16.26 8.51 -6.25
C ALA A 302 -17.41 8.07 -7.15
N THR A 303 -17.15 7.23 -8.17
CA THR A 303 -18.21 6.71 -9.04
C THR A 303 -19.16 5.75 -8.32
N LEU A 304 -18.67 4.86 -7.45
CA LEU A 304 -19.49 3.92 -6.69
C LEU A 304 -20.36 4.62 -5.63
N ILE A 305 -19.81 5.61 -4.93
CA ILE A 305 -20.53 6.37 -3.89
C ILE A 305 -21.62 7.24 -4.50
N THR A 306 -21.39 7.81 -5.69
CA THR A 306 -22.28 8.81 -6.28
C THR A 306 -23.17 8.30 -7.40
N GLY A 307 -22.82 7.17 -8.03
CA GLY A 307 -23.41 6.71 -9.29
C GLY A 307 -23.11 7.60 -10.50
N GLN A 308 -22.30 8.65 -10.35
CA GLN A 308 -21.96 9.57 -11.45
C GLN A 308 -20.88 9.00 -12.34
N LYS A 309 -20.88 9.42 -13.62
CA LYS A 309 -19.72 9.23 -14.50
C LYS A 309 -18.58 10.12 -14.02
N LEU A 310 -17.36 9.59 -14.06
CA LEU A 310 -16.17 10.34 -13.66
C LEU A 310 -15.98 11.60 -14.51
N PHE A 311 -15.69 12.71 -13.83
CA PHE A 311 -15.32 13.95 -14.50
C PHE A 311 -13.98 13.78 -15.25
N MET A 312 -13.88 14.32 -16.46
CA MET A 312 -12.64 14.30 -17.27
C MET A 312 -12.01 12.89 -17.46
N GLU A 313 -12.83 11.85 -17.63
CA GLU A 313 -12.36 10.45 -17.72
C GLU A 313 -11.22 10.23 -18.73
N ASN A 314 -11.30 10.80 -19.94
CA ASN A 314 -10.23 10.64 -20.95
C ASN A 314 -8.90 11.30 -20.52
N VAL A 315 -8.97 12.40 -19.77
CA VAL A 315 -7.78 13.05 -19.22
C VAL A 315 -7.21 12.23 -18.07
N ALA A 316 -8.04 11.65 -17.21
CA ALA A 316 -7.60 10.72 -16.18
C ALA A 316 -6.87 9.49 -16.79
N ARG A 317 -7.40 8.92 -17.88
CA ARG A 317 -6.73 7.82 -18.61
C ARG A 317 -5.37 8.24 -19.16
N ALA A 318 -5.29 9.40 -19.80
CA ALA A 318 -4.04 9.91 -20.34
C ALA A 318 -3.02 10.23 -19.24
N ALA A 319 -3.46 10.77 -18.11
CA ALA A 319 -2.61 11.05 -16.96
C ALA A 319 -1.99 9.77 -16.38
N LEU A 320 -2.74 8.67 -16.30
CA LEU A 320 -2.20 7.37 -15.84
C LEU A 320 -1.07 6.86 -16.75
N MET A 321 -1.17 7.09 -18.07
CA MET A 321 -0.11 6.73 -19.02
C MET A 321 1.11 7.63 -18.88
N LEU A 322 0.90 8.94 -18.77
CA LEU A 322 1.99 9.90 -18.53
C LEU A 322 2.74 9.55 -17.25
N GLU A 323 1.99 9.30 -16.18
CA GLU A 323 2.55 8.96 -14.88
C GLU A 323 3.44 7.72 -14.95
N LEU A 324 3.12 6.73 -15.80
CA LEU A 324 3.96 5.52 -15.95
C LEU A 324 5.40 5.86 -16.36
N LEU A 325 5.57 6.87 -17.21
CA LEU A 325 6.89 7.30 -17.64
C LEU A 325 7.56 8.19 -16.60
N VAL A 326 6.77 8.98 -15.87
CA VAL A 326 7.27 9.85 -14.79
C VAL A 326 7.81 8.99 -13.64
N SER A 327 7.06 7.99 -13.16
CA SER A 327 7.48 7.17 -12.00
C SER A 327 8.81 6.47 -12.22
N TRP A 328 9.12 6.09 -13.45
CA TRP A 328 10.40 5.43 -13.77
C TRP A 328 11.60 6.37 -13.77
N MET A 329 11.37 7.68 -13.61
CA MET A 329 12.35 8.75 -13.77
C MET A 329 12.51 9.64 -12.54
N VAL A 330 11.89 9.33 -11.40
CA VAL A 330 11.88 10.21 -10.21
C VAL A 330 12.76 9.75 -9.04
N TRP A 331 13.14 8.47 -8.98
CA TRP A 331 13.82 7.84 -7.83
C TRP A 331 14.99 8.61 -7.21
N SER A 332 15.69 9.43 -8.00
CA SER A 332 16.81 10.23 -7.52
C SER A 332 16.40 11.32 -6.53
N HIS A 333 15.11 11.62 -6.38
CA HIS A 333 14.62 12.53 -5.34
C HIS A 333 14.89 12.00 -3.91
N HIS A 334 15.07 10.69 -3.74
CA HIS A 334 15.52 10.09 -2.47
C HIS A 334 17.02 10.32 -2.20
N LEU A 335 17.76 10.79 -3.21
CA LEU A 335 19.22 10.83 -3.28
C LEU A 335 19.78 12.25 -3.44
N LEU A 336 18.94 13.27 -3.29
CA LEU A 336 19.34 14.68 -3.45
C LEU A 336 20.47 15.09 -2.49
N ALA A 337 20.49 14.54 -1.28
CA ALA A 337 21.54 14.79 -0.28
C ALA A 337 22.84 13.98 -0.51
N ASP A 338 22.82 12.95 -1.36
CA ASP A 338 23.99 12.12 -1.63
C ASP A 338 25.01 12.89 -2.48
N GLN A 339 26.17 13.19 -1.90
CA GLN A 339 27.20 14.04 -2.53
C GLN A 339 27.80 13.41 -3.79
N GLY A 340 27.88 12.07 -3.84
CA GLY A 340 28.39 11.35 -5.01
C GLY A 340 27.43 11.31 -6.21
N GLN A 341 26.14 11.66 -6.03
CA GLN A 341 25.19 11.65 -7.14
C GLN A 341 25.50 12.75 -8.16
N PRO A 342 25.41 12.45 -9.47
CA PRO A 342 25.55 13.46 -10.51
C PRO A 342 24.55 14.61 -10.35
N GLU A 343 25.02 15.85 -10.44
CA GLU A 343 24.18 17.03 -10.20
C GLU A 343 23.00 17.11 -11.19
N MET A 344 23.22 16.74 -12.45
CA MET A 344 22.15 16.68 -13.46
C MET A 344 21.05 15.69 -13.10
N MET A 345 21.40 14.60 -12.41
CA MET A 345 20.42 13.60 -11.98
C MET A 345 19.56 14.17 -10.85
N LYS A 346 20.19 14.83 -9.87
CA LYS A 346 19.48 15.52 -8.77
C LYS A 346 18.52 16.59 -9.31
N LEU A 347 18.99 17.41 -10.25
CA LEU A 347 18.20 18.52 -10.79
C LEU A 347 17.07 18.02 -11.69
N VAL A 348 17.38 17.18 -12.69
CA VAL A 348 16.39 16.78 -13.69
C VAL A 348 15.46 15.70 -13.15
N SER A 349 16.00 14.56 -12.73
CA SER A 349 15.18 13.47 -12.22
C SER A 349 14.61 13.83 -10.84
N GLY A 350 15.45 14.29 -9.93
CA GLY A 350 15.07 14.44 -8.53
C GLY A 350 14.15 15.62 -8.23
N GLU A 351 14.33 16.76 -8.92
CA GLU A 351 13.50 17.96 -8.70
C GLU A 351 12.48 18.16 -9.84
N MET A 352 12.95 18.32 -11.09
CA MET A 352 12.08 18.71 -12.20
C MET A 352 11.06 17.62 -12.61
N VAL A 353 11.48 16.36 -12.72
CA VAL A 353 10.58 15.27 -13.10
C VAL A 353 9.62 14.93 -11.96
N THR A 354 10.10 14.91 -10.71
CA THR A 354 9.24 14.72 -9.52
C THR A 354 8.13 15.78 -9.44
N ALA A 355 8.38 17.01 -9.90
CA ALA A 355 7.33 18.03 -9.97
C ALA A 355 6.17 17.68 -10.93
N PHE A 356 6.34 16.72 -11.86
CA PHE A 356 5.23 16.22 -12.68
C PHE A 356 4.27 15.32 -11.91
N GLU A 357 4.74 14.58 -10.90
CA GLU A 357 3.89 13.75 -10.03
C GLU A 357 2.88 14.61 -9.25
N LEU A 358 3.28 15.85 -8.92
CA LEU A 358 2.36 16.83 -8.36
C LEU A 358 1.20 17.13 -9.31
N LEU A 359 1.50 17.31 -10.60
CA LEU A 359 0.48 17.66 -11.59
C LEU A 359 -0.52 16.54 -11.77
N THR A 360 -0.05 15.30 -11.87
CA THR A 360 -0.89 14.11 -12.06
C THR A 360 -1.71 13.80 -10.81
N GLN A 361 -1.11 13.90 -9.62
CA GLN A 361 -1.80 13.65 -8.36
C GLN A 361 -2.78 14.77 -7.99
N GLY A 362 -2.40 16.03 -8.21
CA GLY A 362 -3.29 17.19 -8.06
C GLY A 362 -4.49 17.13 -9.00
N LEU A 363 -4.28 16.69 -10.24
CA LEU A 363 -5.34 16.43 -11.20
C LEU A 363 -6.27 15.30 -10.73
N ALA A 364 -5.73 14.20 -10.18
CA ALA A 364 -6.53 13.10 -9.64
C ALA A 364 -7.42 13.55 -8.48
N LEU A 365 -6.86 14.34 -7.56
CA LEU A 365 -7.59 14.94 -6.44
C LEU A 365 -8.71 15.86 -6.96
N PHE A 366 -8.40 16.74 -7.92
CA PHE A 366 -9.37 17.64 -8.53
C PHE A 366 -10.51 16.91 -9.23
N ILE A 367 -10.19 15.92 -10.08
CA ILE A 367 -11.17 15.11 -10.81
C ILE A 367 -12.13 14.42 -9.84
N THR A 368 -11.59 13.84 -8.76
CA THR A 368 -12.37 13.16 -7.73
C THR A 368 -13.32 14.14 -7.03
N LEU A 369 -12.80 15.29 -6.56
CA LEU A 369 -13.60 16.30 -5.88
C LEU A 369 -14.71 16.88 -6.77
N VAL A 370 -14.43 17.16 -8.04
CA VAL A 370 -15.45 17.66 -8.98
C VAL A 370 -16.50 16.59 -9.26
N THR A 371 -16.13 15.32 -9.35
CA THR A 371 -17.08 14.21 -9.50
C THR A 371 -18.04 14.15 -8.30
N LEU A 372 -17.52 14.24 -7.08
CA LEU A 372 -18.33 14.32 -5.86
C LEU A 372 -19.22 15.58 -5.84
N TRP A 373 -18.67 16.73 -6.24
CA TRP A 373 -19.40 18.01 -6.27
C TRP A 373 -20.62 17.99 -7.19
N LYS A 374 -20.51 17.33 -8.34
CA LYS A 374 -21.61 17.16 -9.30
C LYS A 374 -22.75 16.30 -8.80
N ALA A 375 -22.48 15.43 -7.82
CA ALA A 375 -23.46 14.51 -7.24
C ALA A 375 -24.22 15.10 -6.05
N ARG A 376 -24.02 16.39 -5.72
CA ARG A 376 -24.66 17.01 -4.55
C ARG A 376 -26.18 17.11 -4.69
N PRO A 377 -26.94 17.01 -3.58
CA PRO A 377 -26.46 16.87 -2.20
C PRO A 377 -25.97 15.45 -1.87
N LEU A 378 -24.83 15.35 -1.17
CA LEU A 378 -24.28 14.09 -0.71
C LEU A 378 -24.56 13.85 0.77
N LYS A 379 -24.93 12.63 1.13
CA LYS A 379 -25.03 12.20 2.53
C LYS A 379 -23.65 11.82 3.05
N MET A 380 -23.27 12.32 4.22
CA MET A 380 -22.01 11.99 4.89
C MET A 380 -22.03 10.57 5.49
N THR A 381 -22.04 9.56 4.62
CA THR A 381 -21.89 8.15 4.98
C THR A 381 -20.42 7.84 5.28
N PHE A 382 -20.10 6.64 5.78
CA PHE A 382 -18.72 6.31 6.12
C PHE A 382 -17.84 6.18 4.88
N GLU A 383 -18.38 5.61 3.81
CA GLU A 383 -17.79 5.55 2.48
C GLU A 383 -17.27 6.93 2.06
N LEU A 384 -18.13 7.96 2.12
CA LEU A 384 -17.75 9.33 1.75
C LEU A 384 -16.82 9.98 2.77
N LYS A 385 -17.08 9.84 4.08
CA LYS A 385 -16.25 10.44 5.12
C LYS A 385 -14.79 10.00 5.01
N TYR A 386 -14.56 8.70 4.88
CA TYR A 386 -13.21 8.15 4.77
C TYR A 386 -12.55 8.51 3.44
N LEU A 387 -13.30 8.60 2.33
CA LEU A 387 -12.76 9.09 1.06
C LEU A 387 -12.27 10.54 1.19
N LEU A 388 -13.09 11.41 1.79
CA LEU A 388 -12.71 12.80 2.04
C LEU A 388 -11.52 12.89 3.00
N GLY A 389 -11.46 12.03 4.02
CA GLY A 389 -10.29 11.94 4.90
C GLY A 389 -9.01 11.58 4.16
N GLY A 390 -9.07 10.62 3.23
CA GLY A 390 -7.96 10.25 2.36
C GLY A 390 -7.51 11.40 1.45
N LEU A 391 -8.48 12.10 0.83
CA LEU A 391 -8.19 13.30 0.02
C LEU A 391 -7.55 14.42 0.85
N VAL A 392 -7.98 14.62 2.10
CA VAL A 392 -7.35 15.57 3.03
C VAL A 392 -5.93 15.15 3.37
N GLY A 393 -5.69 13.87 3.67
CA GLY A 393 -4.36 13.35 3.99
C GLY A 393 -3.35 13.62 2.87
N PHE A 394 -3.69 13.28 1.62
CA PHE A 394 -2.84 13.61 0.48
C PHE A 394 -2.76 15.11 0.21
N GLY A 395 -3.85 15.86 0.38
CA GLY A 395 -3.86 17.32 0.26
C GLY A 395 -2.91 18.02 1.24
N LEU A 396 -2.59 17.39 2.38
CA LEU A 396 -1.61 17.88 3.35
C LEU A 396 -0.19 17.35 3.07
N ALA A 397 -0.06 16.07 2.71
CA ALA A 397 1.25 15.43 2.53
C ALA A 397 1.97 15.81 1.24
N VAL A 398 1.22 16.12 0.17
CA VAL A 398 1.79 16.50 -1.13
C VAL A 398 2.54 17.83 -1.06
N PRO A 399 1.99 18.92 -0.47
CA PRO A 399 2.77 20.12 -0.23
C PRO A 399 4.08 19.88 0.53
N ALA A 400 4.06 19.02 1.55
CA ALA A 400 5.27 18.65 2.28
C ALA A 400 6.29 17.90 1.41
N ALA A 401 5.81 17.08 0.48
CA ALA A 401 6.62 16.37 -0.52
C ALA A 401 7.35 17.33 -1.47
N ILE A 402 6.65 18.35 -1.97
CA ILE A 402 7.23 19.34 -2.88
C ILE A 402 8.33 20.13 -2.17
N ILE A 403 8.06 20.56 -0.93
CA ILE A 403 9.04 21.32 -0.14
C ILE A 403 10.31 20.49 0.04
N GLN A 404 10.23 19.19 0.33
CA GLN A 404 11.43 18.36 0.46
C GLN A 404 12.06 17.94 -0.88
N ALA A 405 11.33 17.99 -2.00
CA ALA A 405 11.85 17.66 -3.33
C ALA A 405 12.69 18.79 -3.94
N ASP A 406 12.54 20.02 -3.44
CA ASP A 406 13.42 21.15 -3.74
C ASP A 406 14.85 20.87 -3.24
N MET A 407 15.86 21.00 -4.09
CA MET A 407 17.26 20.71 -3.75
C MET A 407 17.81 21.60 -2.62
N GLY A 408 17.30 22.82 -2.45
CA GLY A 408 17.70 23.72 -1.38
C GLY A 408 17.16 23.27 -0.03
N MET A 409 15.85 23.03 0.03
CA MET A 409 15.15 22.57 1.22
C MET A 409 15.52 21.14 1.60
N ASN A 410 15.78 20.26 0.64
CA ASN A 410 16.23 18.90 0.91
C ASN A 410 17.52 18.91 1.76
N ARG A 411 18.45 19.85 1.54
CA ARG A 411 19.68 19.94 2.36
C ARG A 411 19.42 20.13 3.85
N VAL A 412 18.29 20.73 4.22
CA VAL A 412 17.92 20.99 5.62
C VAL A 412 16.95 19.94 6.16
N LEU A 413 16.05 19.44 5.31
CA LEU A 413 14.97 18.54 5.70
C LEU A 413 15.35 17.06 5.55
N HIS A 414 16.35 16.72 4.75
CA HIS A 414 16.73 15.34 4.50
C HIS A 414 17.13 14.65 5.80
N ASN A 415 16.63 13.42 5.98
CA ASN A 415 16.83 12.62 7.20
C ASN A 415 16.37 13.29 8.51
N THR A 416 15.50 14.30 8.48
CA THR A 416 14.82 14.76 9.71
C THR A 416 13.47 14.06 9.90
N GLN A 417 12.81 14.31 11.03
CA GLN A 417 11.44 13.87 11.26
C GLN A 417 10.44 14.50 10.28
N TRP A 418 10.80 15.55 9.51
CA TRP A 418 9.94 16.11 8.46
C TRP A 418 9.54 15.06 7.43
N ILE A 419 10.54 14.35 6.91
CA ILE A 419 10.36 13.34 5.86
C ILE A 419 9.34 12.30 6.31
N ILE A 420 9.54 11.73 7.51
CA ILE A 420 8.72 10.63 7.96
C ILE A 420 7.40 11.11 8.58
N GLY A 421 7.37 12.26 9.24
CA GLY A 421 6.21 12.82 9.93
C GLY A 421 5.25 13.52 8.97
N ALA A 422 5.62 14.73 8.55
CA ALA A 422 4.75 15.63 7.78
C ALA A 422 4.44 15.10 6.38
N HIS A 423 5.39 14.37 5.78
CA HIS A 423 5.21 13.81 4.45
C HIS A 423 4.73 12.35 4.51
N VAL A 424 5.59 11.39 4.83
CA VAL A 424 5.29 9.95 4.64
C VAL A 424 4.14 9.46 5.53
N HIS A 425 4.15 9.70 6.84
CA HIS A 425 3.07 9.20 7.71
C HIS A 425 1.73 9.88 7.44
N ILE A 426 1.68 11.17 7.12
CA ILE A 426 0.41 11.81 6.72
C ILE A 426 -0.09 11.18 5.39
N ALA A 427 0.78 10.99 4.40
CA ALA A 427 0.43 10.33 3.14
C ALA A 427 -0.10 8.91 3.36
N LEU A 428 0.58 8.11 4.18
CA LEU A 428 0.24 6.70 4.39
C LEU A 428 -0.94 6.52 5.35
N ILE A 429 -0.86 7.07 6.56
CA ILE A 429 -1.86 6.85 7.62
C ILE A 429 -3.14 7.61 7.31
N VAL A 430 -3.04 8.87 6.91
CA VAL A 430 -4.24 9.68 6.63
C VAL A 430 -4.67 9.49 5.19
N GLY A 431 -3.76 9.69 4.23
CA GLY A 431 -4.09 9.61 2.82
C GLY A 431 -4.53 8.21 2.37
N LEU A 432 -3.59 7.27 2.39
CA LEU A 432 -3.77 5.91 1.90
C LEU A 432 -4.74 5.11 2.78
N TYR A 433 -4.49 4.99 4.08
CA TYR A 433 -5.33 4.15 4.95
C TYR A 433 -6.77 4.63 5.06
N MET A 434 -7.05 5.94 5.08
CA MET A 434 -8.44 6.39 5.05
C MET A 434 -9.10 6.11 3.70
N THR A 435 -8.35 6.20 2.59
CA THR A 435 -8.85 5.73 1.28
C THR A 435 -9.17 4.23 1.32
N LEU A 436 -8.31 3.41 1.91
CA LEU A 436 -8.53 1.97 2.07
C LEU A 436 -9.72 1.66 2.99
N TYR A 437 -9.91 2.41 4.07
CA TYR A 437 -11.11 2.29 4.90
C TYR A 437 -12.38 2.67 4.14
N SER A 438 -12.34 3.68 3.26
CA SER A 438 -13.46 3.97 2.36
C SER A 438 -13.78 2.76 1.48
N ALA A 439 -12.76 2.15 0.87
CA ALA A 439 -12.93 0.92 0.10
C ALA A 439 -13.52 -0.23 0.92
N VAL A 440 -13.09 -0.41 2.17
CA VAL A 440 -13.68 -1.39 3.09
C VAL A 440 -15.16 -1.12 3.29
N TYR A 441 -15.58 0.12 3.58
CA TYR A 441 -16.99 0.43 3.80
C TYR A 441 -17.83 0.29 2.51
N VAL A 442 -17.29 0.68 1.35
CA VAL A 442 -17.96 0.52 0.05
C VAL A 442 -18.15 -0.96 -0.32
N LEU A 443 -17.09 -1.76 -0.12
CA LEU A 443 -17.11 -3.18 -0.49
C LEU A 443 -17.76 -4.07 0.57
N TRP A 444 -17.85 -3.60 1.82
CA TRP A 444 -18.40 -4.35 2.95
C TRP A 444 -19.71 -5.10 2.62
N PRO A 445 -20.80 -4.45 2.15
CA PRO A 445 -22.04 -5.16 1.87
C PRO A 445 -21.90 -6.20 0.75
N ILE A 446 -20.95 -6.03 -0.16
CA ILE A 446 -20.72 -6.93 -1.30
C ILE A 446 -19.91 -8.16 -0.87
N VAL A 447 -18.80 -7.96 -0.16
CA VAL A 447 -17.89 -9.05 0.21
C VAL A 447 -18.38 -9.84 1.42
N THR A 448 -19.31 -9.29 2.21
CA THR A 448 -19.87 -9.93 3.42
C THR A 448 -21.35 -10.31 3.29
N ASN A 449 -21.92 -10.30 2.08
CA ASN A 449 -23.33 -10.61 1.82
C ASN A 449 -24.31 -9.78 2.69
N ASN A 450 -24.17 -8.46 2.68
CA ASN A 450 -24.99 -7.48 3.40
C ASN A 450 -25.00 -7.68 4.94
N THR A 451 -23.85 -8.05 5.49
CA THR A 451 -23.69 -8.12 6.95
C THR A 451 -23.87 -6.73 7.58
N LYS A 452 -24.62 -6.66 8.67
CA LYS A 452 -24.87 -5.43 9.41
C LYS A 452 -23.68 -5.10 10.30
N LEU A 453 -23.17 -3.87 10.18
CA LEU A 453 -22.18 -3.34 11.11
C LEU A 453 -22.75 -3.26 12.53
N TYR A 454 -21.96 -3.68 13.52
CA TYR A 454 -22.35 -3.73 14.91
C TYR A 454 -22.69 -2.33 15.46
N SER A 455 -21.85 -1.33 15.21
CA SER A 455 -22.04 0.02 15.73
C SER A 455 -21.54 1.11 14.79
N HIS A 456 -22.46 1.98 14.35
CA HIS A 456 -22.10 3.21 13.64
C HIS A 456 -21.40 4.22 14.57
N LYS A 457 -21.64 4.19 15.89
CA LYS A 457 -20.93 5.06 16.84
C LYS A 457 -19.44 4.72 16.90
N LEU A 458 -19.11 3.42 16.93
CA LEU A 458 -17.71 2.97 16.89
C LEU A 458 -17.03 3.35 15.57
N SER A 459 -17.69 3.17 14.42
CA SER A 459 -17.17 3.61 13.13
C SER A 459 -16.91 5.12 13.07
N SER A 460 -17.74 5.94 13.73
CA SER A 460 -17.54 7.38 13.80
C SER A 460 -16.42 7.79 14.76
N ALA A 461 -16.26 7.08 15.88
CA ALA A 461 -15.15 7.31 16.79
C ALA A 461 -13.81 6.92 16.13
N HIS A 462 -13.77 5.75 15.48
CA HIS A 462 -12.66 5.31 14.64
C HIS A 462 -12.27 6.39 13.63
N PHE A 463 -13.25 6.94 12.89
CA PHE A 463 -12.99 7.96 11.87
C PHE A 463 -12.28 9.19 12.44
N TRP A 464 -12.81 9.78 13.51
CA TRP A 464 -12.26 11.01 14.07
C TRP A 464 -10.93 10.81 14.78
N LEU A 465 -10.79 9.72 15.54
CA LEU A 465 -9.52 9.39 16.19
C LEU A 465 -8.43 9.12 15.16
N HIS A 466 -8.76 8.42 14.07
CA HIS A 466 -7.80 8.13 13.00
C HIS A 466 -7.38 9.41 12.26
N LEU A 467 -8.36 10.25 11.86
CA LEU A 467 -8.09 11.49 11.13
C LEU A 467 -7.27 12.49 11.96
N ILE A 468 -7.73 12.79 13.19
CA ILE A 468 -7.08 13.78 14.05
C ILE A 468 -5.75 13.24 14.57
N GLY A 469 -5.71 11.97 14.97
CA GLY A 469 -4.48 11.31 15.43
C GLY A 469 -3.42 11.25 14.33
N GLY A 470 -3.79 10.88 13.11
CA GLY A 470 -2.85 10.78 11.99
C GLY A 470 -2.29 12.14 11.57
N ILE A 471 -3.15 13.15 11.43
CA ILE A 471 -2.71 14.52 11.10
C ILE A 471 -1.85 15.09 12.22
N GLY A 472 -2.30 14.98 13.48
CA GLY A 472 -1.57 15.52 14.62
C GLY A 472 -0.21 14.86 14.80
N MET A 473 -0.13 13.54 14.75
CA MET A 473 1.13 12.81 14.89
C MET A 473 2.12 13.21 13.80
N GLY A 474 1.70 13.21 12.53
CA GLY A 474 2.56 13.62 11.42
C GLY A 474 3.00 15.08 11.52
N ALA A 475 2.10 15.99 11.90
CA ALA A 475 2.40 17.41 12.06
C ALA A 475 3.42 17.67 13.18
N PHE A 476 3.22 17.11 14.38
CA PHE A 476 4.15 17.33 15.49
C PHE A 476 5.52 16.70 15.25
N MET A 477 5.58 15.52 14.62
CA MET A 477 6.84 14.97 14.14
C MET A 477 7.50 15.88 13.10
N GLY A 478 6.71 16.43 12.17
CA GLY A 478 7.18 17.41 11.19
C GLY A 478 7.81 18.65 11.83
N MET A 479 7.16 19.22 12.84
CA MET A 479 7.67 20.37 13.60
C MET A 479 8.99 20.05 14.30
N ALA A 480 9.12 18.87 14.93
CA ALA A 480 10.39 18.44 15.48
C ALA A 480 11.49 18.33 14.40
N GLY A 481 11.12 17.89 13.19
CA GLY A 481 12.03 17.84 12.06
C GLY A 481 12.49 19.21 11.58
N LEU A 482 11.62 20.23 11.63
CA LEU A 482 11.98 21.62 11.35
C LEU A 482 12.94 22.19 12.41
N ASP A 483 12.80 21.77 13.66
CA ASP A 483 13.70 22.13 14.75
C ASP A 483 15.03 21.34 14.73
N GLY A 484 15.23 20.46 13.74
CA GLY A 484 16.48 19.73 13.52
C GLY A 484 16.52 18.30 14.10
N MET A 485 15.38 17.74 14.52
CA MET A 485 15.32 16.35 14.99
C MET A 485 15.57 15.38 13.84
N LEU A 486 16.70 14.69 13.87
CA LEU A 486 17.05 13.66 12.90
C LEU A 486 16.16 12.41 13.08
N ARG A 487 15.95 11.68 11.98
CA ARG A 487 15.38 10.34 12.02
C ARG A 487 16.49 9.32 12.28
N ARG A 488 16.13 8.14 12.79
CA ARG A 488 17.07 7.05 13.09
C ARG A 488 18.15 7.46 14.12
N HIS A 489 17.77 8.33 15.06
CA HIS A 489 18.61 8.77 16.16
C HIS A 489 17.80 8.76 17.47
N LEU A 490 18.47 8.47 18.58
CA LEU A 490 17.86 8.45 19.91
C LEU A 490 18.19 9.74 20.64
N TYR A 491 17.16 10.52 20.95
CA TYR A 491 17.23 11.73 21.76
C TYR A 491 16.68 11.38 23.14
N VAL A 492 17.55 11.35 24.14
CA VAL A 492 17.24 10.78 25.47
C VAL A 492 17.30 11.82 26.60
N ASN A 493 17.66 13.07 26.31
CA ASN A 493 17.77 14.13 27.31
C ASN A 493 16.61 15.13 27.24
N GLY A 494 15.58 14.82 26.45
CA GLY A 494 14.37 15.62 26.32
C GLY A 494 14.46 16.77 25.31
N GLU A 495 15.39 16.68 24.34
CA GLU A 495 15.68 17.73 23.36
C GLU A 495 14.45 18.15 22.53
N PHE A 496 13.53 17.21 22.27
CA PHE A 496 12.34 17.41 21.44
C PHE A 496 11.03 16.98 22.15
N ASP A 497 11.03 16.93 23.50
CA ASP A 497 9.95 16.36 24.30
C ASP A 497 8.58 16.97 24.01
N THR A 498 8.50 18.30 23.87
CA THR A 498 7.23 18.98 23.57
C THR A 498 6.56 18.37 22.34
N TRP A 499 7.31 18.19 21.26
CA TRP A 499 6.77 17.65 20.01
C TRP A 499 6.56 16.14 20.09
N MET A 500 7.47 15.40 20.72
CA MET A 500 7.35 13.94 20.83
C MET A 500 6.21 13.50 21.75
N ILE A 501 5.95 14.22 22.85
CA ILE A 501 4.80 13.98 23.73
C ILE A 501 3.49 14.20 22.97
N LEU A 502 3.38 15.33 22.24
CA LEU A 502 2.20 15.62 21.43
C LEU A 502 2.01 14.57 20.32
N ALA A 503 3.09 14.17 19.66
CA ALA A 503 3.07 13.09 18.68
C ALA A 503 2.63 11.75 19.29
N ALA A 504 3.08 11.40 20.51
CA ALA A 504 2.70 10.18 21.21
C ALA A 504 1.22 10.18 21.65
N ILE A 505 0.68 11.33 22.08
CA ILE A 505 -0.76 11.50 22.37
C ILE A 505 -1.58 11.23 21.09
N CYS A 506 -1.20 11.85 19.98
CA CYS A 506 -1.87 11.63 18.70
C CYS A 506 -1.69 10.21 18.15
N GLY A 507 -0.52 9.59 18.33
CA GLY A 507 -0.27 8.19 18.01
C GLY A 507 -1.14 7.24 18.85
N SER A 508 -1.37 7.57 20.12
CA SER A 508 -2.28 6.81 20.99
C SER A 508 -3.72 6.86 20.48
N MET A 509 -4.14 7.98 19.88
CA MET A 509 -5.44 8.07 19.21
C MET A 509 -5.53 7.08 18.04
N LEU A 510 -4.49 6.93 17.23
CA LEU A 510 -4.45 5.95 16.12
C LEU A 510 -4.56 4.51 16.64
N LEU A 511 -3.83 4.17 17.70
CA LEU A 511 -3.89 2.84 18.32
C LEU A 511 -5.30 2.53 18.85
N ILE A 512 -5.93 3.49 19.53
CA ILE A 512 -7.32 3.37 20.01
C ILE A 512 -8.27 3.26 18.81
N ALA A 513 -8.06 4.06 17.75
CA ALA A 513 -8.87 4.02 16.54
C ALA A 513 -8.88 2.62 15.91
N TRP A 514 -7.72 1.98 15.79
CA TRP A 514 -7.58 0.60 15.34
C TRP A 514 -8.30 -0.39 16.26
N ALA A 515 -8.15 -0.27 17.58
CA ALA A 515 -8.82 -1.16 18.53
C ALA A 515 -10.35 -1.06 18.43
N LEU A 516 -10.89 0.16 18.28
CA LEU A 516 -12.32 0.38 18.08
C LEU A 516 -12.82 -0.17 16.75
N PHE A 517 -12.03 -0.03 15.69
CA PHE A 517 -12.31 -0.62 14.38
C PHE A 517 -12.38 -2.14 14.49
N LEU A 518 -11.33 -2.78 15.03
CA LEU A 518 -11.24 -4.23 15.16
C LEU A 518 -12.39 -4.78 16.02
N LEU A 519 -12.68 -4.14 17.15
CA LEU A 519 -13.83 -4.49 17.98
C LEU A 519 -15.13 -4.43 17.19
N ASN A 520 -15.36 -3.37 16.41
CA ASN A 520 -16.58 -3.22 15.63
C ASN A 520 -16.71 -4.32 14.56
N ILE A 521 -15.60 -4.65 13.88
CA ILE A 521 -15.58 -5.71 12.86
C ILE A 521 -15.82 -7.09 13.50
N ILE A 522 -15.09 -7.44 14.57
CA ILE A 522 -15.26 -8.72 15.29
C ILE A 522 -16.69 -8.86 15.80
N MET A 523 -17.28 -7.79 16.33
CA MET A 523 -18.68 -7.83 16.80
C MET A 523 -19.70 -7.88 15.65
N SER A 524 -19.30 -7.51 14.44
CA SER A 524 -20.15 -7.63 13.23
C SER A 524 -20.12 -9.03 12.65
N VAL A 525 -18.92 -9.64 12.55
CA VAL A 525 -18.76 -10.98 11.93
C VAL A 525 -18.85 -12.14 12.93
N GLY A 526 -18.51 -11.90 14.20
CA GLY A 526 -18.41 -12.90 15.26
C GLY A 526 -17.14 -13.75 15.17
N LEU A 527 -16.70 -14.31 16.30
CA LEU A 527 -15.54 -15.22 16.36
C LEU A 527 -15.76 -16.47 15.49
N LYS A 528 -16.98 -17.02 15.46
CA LYS A 528 -17.32 -18.15 14.56
C LYS A 528 -17.23 -17.75 13.09
N GLY A 529 -17.70 -16.54 12.76
CA GLY A 529 -17.60 -16.00 11.41
C GLY A 529 -16.14 -15.81 10.97
N LEU A 530 -15.32 -15.25 11.87
CA LEU A 530 -13.90 -15.05 11.62
C LEU A 530 -13.17 -16.38 11.35
N ILE A 531 -13.42 -17.42 12.14
CA ILE A 531 -12.89 -18.77 11.87
C ILE A 531 -13.42 -19.30 10.54
N GLY A 532 -14.72 -19.13 10.27
CA GLY A 532 -15.38 -19.59 9.04
C GLY A 532 -14.84 -18.96 7.75
N ILE A 533 -14.28 -17.74 7.81
CA ILE A 533 -13.58 -17.10 6.69
C ILE A 533 -12.34 -17.92 6.27
N PHE A 534 -11.61 -18.48 7.24
CA PHE A 534 -10.41 -19.30 6.98
C PHE A 534 -10.74 -20.75 6.61
N MET A 535 -11.94 -21.23 6.89
CA MET A 535 -12.41 -22.55 6.44
C MET A 535 -12.64 -22.57 4.91
N PRO A 536 -12.52 -23.74 4.25
CA PRO A 536 -12.83 -23.89 2.82
C PRO A 536 -14.20 -23.31 2.43
N ALA A 537 -14.32 -22.77 1.22
CA ALA A 537 -15.61 -22.32 0.70
C ALA A 537 -16.46 -23.52 0.28
N LYS A 538 -17.76 -23.48 0.56
CA LYS A 538 -18.71 -24.50 0.05
C LYS A 538 -19.00 -24.27 -1.43
N ASP A 539 -19.10 -23.00 -1.83
CA ASP A 539 -19.18 -22.58 -3.22
C ASP A 539 -17.76 -22.28 -3.78
N PRO A 540 -17.25 -23.07 -4.74
CA PRO A 540 -15.93 -22.88 -5.31
C PRO A 540 -15.84 -21.70 -6.31
N THR A 541 -16.95 -20.98 -6.55
CA THR A 541 -17.03 -19.94 -7.57
C THR A 541 -16.00 -18.82 -7.35
N ALA A 542 -15.31 -18.48 -8.44
CA ALA A 542 -14.24 -17.48 -8.50
C ALA A 542 -14.70 -16.10 -9.02
N SER A 543 -16.01 -15.90 -9.17
CA SER A 543 -16.66 -14.65 -9.61
C SER A 543 -17.66 -14.16 -8.58
N TYR A 544 -18.19 -12.94 -8.76
CA TYR A 544 -19.28 -12.41 -7.94
C TYR A 544 -20.32 -11.75 -8.84
N GLY A 545 -21.61 -12.08 -8.64
CA GLY A 545 -22.72 -11.49 -9.39
C GLY A 545 -22.75 -11.86 -10.88
N ILE A 546 -22.08 -12.95 -11.27
CA ILE A 546 -22.14 -13.53 -12.60
C ILE A 546 -22.87 -14.86 -12.44
N ASP A 547 -24.07 -14.98 -13.01
CA ASP A 547 -24.72 -16.28 -13.18
C ASP A 547 -23.79 -17.15 -14.02
N GLN A 548 -23.62 -18.43 -13.66
CA GLN A 548 -22.77 -19.35 -14.41
C GLN A 548 -23.19 -19.32 -15.89
N GLU A 549 -22.39 -18.68 -16.75
CA GLU A 549 -22.38 -19.08 -18.15
C GLU A 549 -21.92 -20.53 -18.15
N ILE A 550 -22.87 -21.40 -18.48
CA ILE A 550 -22.70 -22.83 -18.70
C ILE A 550 -21.37 -23.02 -19.45
N GLU A 551 -20.54 -23.91 -18.92
CA GLU A 551 -19.25 -24.32 -19.48
C GLU A 551 -19.28 -24.32 -21.02
N PRO A 552 -18.25 -23.79 -21.72
CA PRO A 552 -17.89 -24.41 -22.97
C PRO A 552 -17.29 -25.76 -22.60
N ALA A 553 -18.09 -26.80 -22.74
CA ALA A 553 -17.62 -28.17 -22.82
C ALA A 553 -16.38 -28.23 -23.73
N ASP A 554 -15.33 -28.89 -23.24
CA ASP A 554 -14.24 -29.47 -24.01
C ASP A 554 -13.77 -28.64 -25.22
N ASP A 555 -12.93 -27.61 -24.99
CA ASP A 555 -12.06 -27.09 -26.05
C ASP A 555 -10.81 -27.99 -26.15
N PRO A 556 -10.62 -28.80 -27.22
CA PRO A 556 -9.47 -29.68 -27.38
C PRO A 556 -8.17 -28.93 -27.66
N ALA A 557 -8.17 -27.60 -27.79
CA ALA A 557 -6.99 -26.82 -28.18
C ALA A 557 -5.88 -26.74 -27.11
N PHE A 558 -6.08 -27.30 -25.92
CA PHE A 558 -5.06 -27.40 -24.85
C PHE A 558 -4.75 -28.82 -24.39
N ALA A 559 -5.18 -29.83 -25.15
CA ALA A 559 -4.73 -31.22 -24.98
C ALA A 559 -3.82 -31.61 -26.16
N GLN A 560 -2.63 -31.02 -26.22
CA GLN A 560 -1.42 -31.60 -26.82
C GLN A 560 -0.17 -30.83 -26.41
#